data_AF-A0A1D7U228-F1
#
_entry.id   AF-A0A1D7U228-F1
#
_cell.length_a   1.000
_cell.length_b   1.000
_cell.length_c   1.000
_cell.angle_alpha   90.00
_cell.angle_beta   90.00
_cell.angle_gamma   90.00
#
_symmetry.space_group_name_H-M   'P 1'
#
loop_
_entity.id
_entity.type
_entity.pdbx_description
1 polymer ?
#
loop_
_entity_poly.entity_id
_entity_poly.type
_entity_poly.pdbx_seq_one_letter_code
_entity_poly.pdbx_strand_id
1 'polypeptide(L)'
;MGIQDRIVFCLDNEMDPQILRGVYYQYRYRPKLYGDYENVSLIVYCGGLSTAWQRIICCKEMVHICDSEVEKTNTSEEIDGLIDRLLGPMSGEDFDVFDIMATKDKLALYQCLPLLLPEHARETGIAEIKSGAKTLDVVAAEACIPVNFAKLILSDEWPSIAKEIGC
;
A
#
# COMPACT_ATOMS: atom_id res chain seq x y z
N MET A 1 13.85 24.07 -2.10
CA MET A 1 14.79 22.98 -1.77
C MET A 1 14.09 21.71 -2.23
N GLY A 2 14.48 21.16 -3.38
CA GLY A 2 13.85 19.94 -3.91
C GLY A 2 14.39 18.75 -3.14
N ILE A 3 13.50 17.94 -2.57
CA ILE A 3 13.87 16.64 -2.03
C ILE A 3 14.21 15.76 -3.24
N GLN A 4 15.50 15.48 -3.45
CA GLN A 4 15.94 14.59 -4.52
C GLN A 4 16.13 13.19 -3.94
N ASP A 5 15.01 12.56 -3.59
CA ASP A 5 15.01 11.16 -3.17
C ASP A 5 14.98 10.29 -4.43
N ARG A 6 16.02 9.47 -4.61
CA ARG A 6 16.07 8.48 -5.69
C ARG A 6 15.33 7.23 -5.21
N ILE A 7 14.26 6.85 -5.90
CA ILE A 7 13.55 5.60 -5.62
C ILE A 7 14.05 4.51 -6.58
N VAL A 8 14.43 3.35 -6.04
CA VAL A 8 14.95 2.20 -6.78
C VAL A 8 14.10 0.98 -6.47
N PHE A 9 13.62 0.29 -7.51
CA PHE A 9 12.87 -0.96 -7.38
C PHE A 9 13.78 -2.14 -7.72
N CYS A 10 13.84 -3.13 -6.84
CA CYS A 10 14.65 -4.33 -7.00
C CYS A 10 13.77 -5.58 -6.88
N LEU A 11 13.81 -6.42 -7.92
CA LEU A 11 13.14 -7.72 -7.93
C LEU A 11 14.02 -8.74 -7.21
N ASP A 12 13.48 -9.43 -6.23
CA ASP A 12 14.13 -10.56 -5.57
C ASP A 12 13.39 -11.86 -5.88
N ASN A 13 14.05 -12.75 -6.64
CA ASN A 13 13.49 -14.05 -7.02
C ASN A 13 13.71 -15.14 -5.97
N GLU A 14 14.55 -14.88 -4.96
CA GLU A 14 14.86 -15.83 -3.88
C GLU A 14 14.02 -15.53 -2.62
N MET A 15 13.35 -14.38 -2.57
CA MET A 15 12.41 -14.01 -1.51
C MET A 15 11.22 -14.97 -1.44
N ASP A 16 10.97 -15.54 -0.25
CA ASP A 16 9.82 -16.41 -0.01
C ASP A 16 8.55 -15.57 0.23
N PRO A 17 7.54 -15.63 -0.68
CA PRO A 17 6.30 -14.84 -0.57
C PRO A 17 5.41 -15.20 0.62
N GLN A 18 5.66 -16.33 1.29
CA GLN A 18 4.97 -16.72 2.53
C GLN A 18 5.55 -16.02 3.76
N ILE A 19 6.80 -15.58 3.68
CA ILE A 19 7.52 -14.92 4.78
C ILE A 19 7.51 -13.40 4.56
N LEU A 20 7.92 -12.96 3.38
CA LEU A 20 8.06 -11.54 3.06
C LEU A 20 7.67 -11.30 1.60
N ARG A 21 6.84 -10.29 1.35
CA ARG A 21 6.37 -9.96 -0.01
C ARG A 21 7.07 -8.74 -0.59
N GLY A 22 7.52 -7.85 0.27
CA GLY A 22 8.35 -6.71 -0.06
C GLY A 22 8.80 -5.99 1.20
N VAL A 23 9.79 -5.12 1.03
CA VAL A 23 10.39 -4.31 2.07
C VAL A 23 11.01 -3.07 1.44
N TYR A 24 11.06 -1.97 2.18
CA TYR A 24 11.83 -0.79 1.78
C TYR A 24 13.00 -0.51 2.74
N TYR A 25 14.05 0.08 2.19
CA TYR A 25 15.21 0.55 2.93
C TYR A 25 15.56 1.96 2.46
N GLN A 26 15.74 2.88 3.39
CA GLN A 26 16.26 4.21 3.10
C GLN A 26 17.71 4.32 3.54
N TYR A 27 18.57 4.81 2.66
CA TYR A 27 19.97 5.07 2.97
C TYR A 27 20.47 6.32 2.28
N ARG A 28 21.55 6.88 2.83
CA ARG A 28 22.24 8.03 2.24
C ARG A 28 23.57 7.56 1.71
N TYR A 29 23.85 7.85 0.43
CA TYR A 29 25.14 7.52 -0.15
C TYR A 29 25.71 8.73 -0.87
N ARG A 30 27.05 8.76 -0.95
CA ARG A 30 27.79 9.82 -1.61
C ARG A 30 28.45 9.22 -2.87
N PRO A 31 27.95 9.50 -4.08
CA PRO A 31 28.46 8.86 -5.30
C PRO A 31 29.86 9.34 -5.71
N LYS A 32 30.31 10.51 -5.23
CA LYS A 32 31.60 11.13 -5.56
C LYS A 32 32.29 11.62 -4.29
N LEU A 33 33.62 11.54 -4.20
CA LEU A 33 34.40 11.90 -3.00
C LEU A 33 34.04 13.29 -2.41
N TYR A 34 33.67 14.25 -3.26
CA TYR A 34 33.27 15.62 -2.90
C TYR A 34 31.84 15.99 -3.36
N GLY A 35 31.00 15.01 -3.67
CA GLY A 35 29.60 15.24 -4.04
C GLY A 35 28.67 15.40 -2.84
N ASP A 36 27.47 15.93 -3.09
CA ASP A 36 26.39 15.93 -2.11
C ASP A 36 25.92 14.50 -1.81
N TYR A 37 25.30 14.33 -0.64
CA TYR A 37 24.64 13.08 -0.29
C TYR A 37 23.33 12.97 -1.07
N GLU A 38 23.10 11.80 -1.65
CA GLU A 38 21.80 11.43 -2.21
C GLU A 38 21.06 10.56 -1.19
N ASN A 39 19.78 10.85 -0.98
CA ASN A 39 18.87 9.94 -0.28
C ASN A 39 18.36 8.94 -1.31
N VAL A 40 18.43 7.66 -0.96
CA VAL A 40 17.91 6.57 -1.79
C VAL A 40 16.91 5.77 -0.99
N SER A 41 15.72 5.59 -1.57
CA SER A 41 14.74 4.62 -1.12
C SER A 41 14.81 3.39 -2.02
N LEU A 42 15.24 2.26 -1.48
CA LEU A 42 15.28 0.97 -2.16
C LEU A 42 14.06 0.15 -1.77
N ILE A 43 13.20 -0.15 -2.73
CA ILE A 43 12.07 -1.07 -2.58
C ILE A 43 12.48 -2.42 -3.16
N VAL A 44 12.48 -3.46 -2.34
CA VAL A 44 12.71 -4.84 -2.75
C VAL A 44 11.38 -5.59 -2.72
N TYR A 45 11.04 -6.31 -3.77
CA TYR A 45 9.76 -7.02 -3.86
C TYR A 45 9.94 -8.43 -4.44
N CYS A 46 9.09 -9.34 -3.98
CA CYS A 46 9.15 -10.76 -4.31
C CYS A 46 8.77 -11.03 -5.77
N GLY A 47 9.67 -11.64 -6.53
CA GLY A 47 9.45 -12.00 -7.93
C GLY A 47 8.51 -13.20 -8.13
N GLY A 48 8.31 -14.04 -7.10
CA GLY A 48 7.36 -15.15 -7.14
C GLY A 48 5.88 -14.75 -7.13
N LEU A 49 5.56 -13.46 -7.00
CA LEU A 49 4.18 -12.95 -6.99
C LEU A 49 3.69 -12.61 -8.41
N SER A 50 2.37 -12.61 -8.63
CA SER A 50 1.81 -12.12 -9.89
C SER A 50 2.06 -10.62 -10.05
N THR A 51 2.07 -10.11 -11.29
CA THR A 51 2.32 -8.68 -11.57
C THR A 51 1.37 -7.75 -10.79
N ALA A 52 0.10 -8.13 -10.65
CA ALA A 52 -0.87 -7.36 -9.87
C ALA A 52 -0.49 -7.27 -8.38
N TRP A 53 0.02 -8.37 -7.80
CA TRP A 53 0.53 -8.39 -6.43
C TRP A 53 1.83 -7.60 -6.30
N GLN A 54 2.76 -7.74 -7.24
CA GLN A 54 3.99 -6.95 -7.26
C GLN A 54 3.69 -5.44 -7.29
N ARG A 55 2.70 -5.02 -8.07
CA ARG A 55 2.27 -3.61 -8.18
C ARG A 55 1.72 -3.09 -6.84
N ILE A 56 0.86 -3.87 -6.18
CA ILE A 56 0.35 -3.53 -4.84
C ILE A 56 1.49 -3.42 -3.83
N ILE A 57 2.40 -4.39 -3.78
CA ILE A 57 3.51 -4.36 -2.84
C ILE A 57 4.38 -3.13 -3.08
N CYS A 58 4.77 -2.85 -4.33
CA CYS A 58 5.55 -1.66 -4.64
C CYS A 58 4.85 -0.37 -4.20
N CYS A 59 3.53 -0.26 -4.43
CA CYS A 59 2.77 0.92 -4.00
C CYS A 59 2.65 1.02 -2.48
N LYS A 60 2.48 -0.10 -1.76
CA LYS A 60 2.50 -0.14 -0.29
C LYS A 60 3.84 0.37 0.25
N GLU A 61 4.95 -0.14 -0.29
CA GLU A 61 6.28 0.31 0.13
C GLU A 61 6.54 1.79 -0.22
N MET A 62 5.93 2.32 -1.28
CA MET A 62 5.97 3.76 -1.57
C MET A 62 5.20 4.59 -0.55
N VAL A 63 4.05 4.11 -0.06
CA VAL A 63 3.32 4.78 1.04
C VAL A 63 4.23 4.89 2.27
N HIS A 64 4.91 3.80 2.64
CA HIS A 64 5.85 3.80 3.78
C HIS A 64 7.03 4.77 3.63
N ILE A 65 7.42 5.13 2.40
CA ILE A 65 8.46 6.16 2.15
C ILE A 65 7.93 7.57 2.46
N CYS A 66 6.63 7.79 2.21
CA CYS A 66 5.95 9.06 2.43
C CYS A 66 5.53 9.27 3.89
N ASP A 67 5.35 8.19 4.65
CA ASP A 67 5.02 8.23 6.08
C ASP A 67 6.11 9.00 6.85
N SER A 68 5.70 10.04 7.56
CA SER A 68 6.62 10.86 8.33
C SER A 68 7.15 10.06 9.54
N GLU A 69 8.38 10.33 9.98
CA GLU A 69 8.92 9.75 11.24
C GLU A 69 8.02 10.04 12.46
N VAL A 70 7.16 11.06 12.38
CA VAL A 70 6.21 11.43 13.44
C VAL A 70 5.03 10.44 13.50
N GLU A 71 4.53 9.96 12.36
CA GLU A 71 3.44 8.96 12.25
C GLU A 71 3.90 7.53 12.63
N LYS A 72 5.21 7.31 12.78
CA LYS A 72 5.72 6.10 13.43
C LYS A 72 5.30 6.00 14.90
N THR A 73 4.79 7.08 15.50
CA THR A 73 4.48 7.23 16.94
C THR A 73 3.01 7.55 17.26
N ASN A 74 2.05 7.20 16.41
CA ASN A 74 0.63 7.40 16.75
C ASN A 74 0.15 6.26 17.66
N THR A 75 -0.42 6.62 18.81
CA THR A 75 -0.68 5.74 19.95
C THR A 75 -1.68 4.63 19.61
N SER A 76 -1.68 3.53 20.40
CA SER A 76 -2.56 2.36 20.18
C SER A 76 -4.01 2.78 19.94
N GLU A 77 -4.50 3.77 20.69
CA GLU A 77 -5.92 4.14 20.69
C GLU A 77 -6.43 4.67 19.34
N GLU A 78 -5.58 5.35 18.54
CA GLU A 78 -5.97 5.87 17.22
C GLU A 78 -6.01 4.76 16.16
N ILE A 79 -5.15 3.75 16.31
CA ILE A 79 -5.07 2.59 15.44
C ILE A 79 -6.25 1.65 15.72
N ASP A 80 -6.58 1.42 17.00
CA ASP A 80 -7.64 0.51 17.43
C ASP A 80 -9.01 0.91 16.87
N GLY A 81 -9.35 2.21 16.89
CA GLY A 81 -10.60 2.71 16.33
C GLY A 81 -10.73 2.56 14.81
N LEU A 82 -9.61 2.57 14.08
CA LEU A 82 -9.55 2.36 12.64
C LEU A 82 -9.61 0.86 12.30
N ILE A 83 -8.94 0.02 13.10
CA ILE A 83 -8.98 -1.45 13.00
C ILE A 83 -10.40 -1.97 13.19
N ASP A 84 -11.07 -1.55 14.26
CA ASP A 84 -12.40 -2.08 14.60
C ASP A 84 -13.42 -1.83 13.48
N ARG A 85 -13.23 -0.75 12.70
CA ARG A 85 -14.06 -0.42 11.54
C ARG A 85 -13.64 -1.14 10.26
N LEU A 86 -12.34 -1.31 10.02
CA LEU A 86 -11.82 -1.94 8.80
C LEU A 86 -11.83 -3.47 8.85
N LEU A 87 -11.64 -4.07 10.03
CA LEU A 87 -11.42 -5.49 10.23
C LEU A 87 -12.47 -6.15 11.14
N GLY A 88 -13.39 -5.36 11.70
CA GLY A 88 -14.29 -5.79 12.76
C GLY A 88 -13.60 -5.78 14.13
N PRO A 89 -14.36 -5.95 15.24
CA PRO A 89 -13.82 -5.80 16.59
C PRO A 89 -12.71 -6.82 16.84
N MET A 90 -11.47 -6.35 16.90
CA MET A 90 -10.31 -7.11 17.39
C MET A 90 -10.03 -6.71 18.84
N SER A 91 -11.09 -6.48 19.61
CA SER A 91 -11.04 -6.01 20.99
C SER A 91 -10.61 -7.14 21.93
N GLY A 92 -9.31 -7.29 22.13
CA GLY A 92 -8.70 -8.01 23.24
C GLY A 92 -7.68 -7.11 23.94
N GLU A 93 -7.61 -7.17 25.26
CA GLU A 93 -6.78 -6.31 26.13
C GLU A 93 -5.25 -6.50 25.99
N ASP A 94 -4.78 -7.25 24.98
CA ASP A 94 -3.37 -7.57 24.74
C ASP A 94 -2.95 -7.20 23.30
N PHE A 95 -2.96 -5.90 22.95
CA PHE A 95 -2.47 -5.42 21.66
C PHE A 95 -0.95 -5.22 21.72
N ASP A 96 -0.16 -6.09 21.09
CA ASP A 96 1.31 -6.04 21.13
C ASP A 96 1.89 -5.15 20.00
N VAL A 97 3.15 -4.75 20.10
CA VAL A 97 3.90 -3.99 19.09
C VAL A 97 3.87 -4.69 17.72
N PHE A 98 3.88 -6.03 17.72
CA PHE A 98 3.74 -6.81 16.49
C PHE A 98 2.38 -6.63 15.81
N ASP A 99 1.30 -6.47 16.58
CA ASP A 99 -0.06 -6.23 16.07
C ASP A 99 -0.19 -4.81 15.50
N ILE A 100 0.50 -3.85 16.12
CA ILE A 100 0.60 -2.47 15.60
C ILE A 100 1.32 -2.45 14.25
N MET A 101 2.47 -3.12 14.13
CA MET A 101 3.22 -3.17 12.85
C MET A 101 2.43 -3.89 11.76
N ALA A 102 1.81 -5.03 12.08
CA ALA A 102 0.96 -5.75 11.14
C ALA A 102 -0.25 -4.93 10.68
N THR A 103 -0.82 -4.11 11.58
CA THR A 103 -1.91 -3.21 11.24
C THR A 103 -1.45 -2.08 10.33
N LYS A 104 -0.34 -1.41 10.65
CA LYS A 104 0.21 -0.35 9.80
C LYS A 104 0.46 -0.86 8.38
N ASP A 105 0.99 -2.07 8.25
CA ASP A 105 1.23 -2.68 6.95
C ASP A 105 -0.07 -2.96 6.18
N LYS A 106 -1.16 -3.37 6.87
CA LYS A 106 -2.50 -3.49 6.27
C LYS A 106 -3.11 -2.15 5.89
N LEU A 107 -2.91 -1.11 6.70
CA LEU A 107 -3.41 0.23 6.41
C LEU A 107 -2.72 0.80 5.16
N ALA A 108 -1.39 0.68 5.08
CA ALA A 108 -0.63 1.08 3.90
C ALA A 108 -1.08 0.33 2.63
N LEU A 109 -1.47 -0.95 2.76
CA LEU A 109 -2.08 -1.68 1.64
C LEU A 109 -3.38 -1.03 1.16
N TYR A 110 -4.24 -0.54 2.05
CA TYR A 110 -5.46 0.16 1.65
C TYR A 110 -5.18 1.55 1.08
N GLN A 111 -4.27 2.31 1.70
CA GLN A 111 -3.88 3.66 1.25
C GLN A 111 -3.23 3.65 -0.13
N CYS A 112 -2.65 2.51 -0.54
CA CYS A 112 -2.06 2.37 -1.87
C CYS A 112 -3.10 2.12 -2.99
N LEU A 113 -4.32 1.65 -2.65
CA LEU A 113 -5.34 1.31 -3.66
C LEU A 113 -5.80 2.51 -4.51
N PRO A 114 -6.05 3.73 -3.96
CA PRO A 114 -6.31 4.92 -4.77
C PRO A 114 -5.19 5.28 -5.76
N LEU A 115 -3.93 4.95 -5.44
CA LEU A 115 -2.81 5.18 -6.36
C LEU A 115 -2.89 4.25 -7.58
N LEU A 116 -3.43 3.05 -7.39
CA LEU A 116 -3.55 2.02 -8.43
C LEU A 116 -4.82 2.15 -9.25
N LEU A 117 -5.92 2.59 -8.61
CA LEU A 117 -7.20 2.86 -9.25
C LEU A 117 -7.73 4.22 -8.75
N PRO A 118 -7.31 5.32 -9.39
CA PRO A 118 -7.76 6.67 -9.03
C PRO A 118 -9.27 6.84 -9.12
N GLU A 119 -9.83 7.80 -8.39
CA GLU A 119 -11.27 8.00 -8.24
C GLU A 119 -12.02 8.02 -9.58
N HIS A 120 -11.54 8.77 -10.58
CA HIS A 120 -12.18 8.83 -11.89
C HIS A 120 -12.18 7.47 -12.62
N ALA A 121 -11.10 6.71 -12.51
CA ALA A 121 -11.01 5.37 -13.08
C ALA A 121 -11.93 4.38 -12.34
N ARG A 122 -12.04 4.52 -11.01
CA ARG A 122 -12.99 3.77 -10.17
C ARG A 122 -14.43 4.04 -10.59
N GLU A 123 -14.83 5.30 -10.72
CA GLU A 123 -16.18 5.68 -11.16
C GLU A 123 -16.53 5.09 -12.52
N THR A 124 -15.57 5.17 -13.46
CA THR A 124 -15.71 4.59 -14.79
C THR A 124 -15.91 3.07 -14.71
N GLY A 125 -15.06 2.37 -13.94
CA GLY A 125 -15.20 0.92 -13.74
C GLY A 125 -16.53 0.52 -13.10
N ILE A 126 -17.03 1.29 -12.12
CA ILE A 126 -18.35 1.07 -11.51
C ILE A 126 -19.47 1.22 -12.56
N ALA A 127 -19.41 2.26 -13.40
CA ALA A 127 -20.41 2.49 -14.45
C ALA A 127 -20.39 1.38 -15.52
N GLU A 128 -19.22 0.92 -15.93
CA GLU A 128 -19.05 -0.18 -16.90
C GLU A 128 -19.57 -1.52 -16.34
N ILE A 129 -19.37 -1.79 -15.05
CA ILE A 129 -19.93 -2.98 -14.39
C ILE A 129 -21.46 -2.87 -14.30
N LYS A 130 -21.99 -1.72 -13.86
CA LYS A 130 -23.45 -1.50 -13.72
C LYS A 130 -24.19 -1.60 -15.06
N SER A 131 -23.56 -1.16 -16.15
CA SER A 131 -24.10 -1.29 -17.51
C SER A 131 -23.93 -2.68 -18.13
N GLY A 132 -23.17 -3.58 -17.49
CA GLY A 132 -22.84 -4.90 -18.02
C GLY A 132 -21.79 -4.88 -19.14
N ALA A 133 -21.15 -3.74 -19.40
CA ALA A 133 -20.09 -3.60 -20.40
C ALA A 133 -18.82 -4.36 -20.00
N LYS A 134 -18.51 -4.45 -18.70
CA LYS A 134 -17.38 -5.19 -18.16
C LYS A 134 -17.77 -6.00 -16.92
N THR A 135 -17.04 -7.07 -16.66
CA THR A 135 -17.11 -7.79 -15.39
C THR A 135 -16.09 -7.22 -14.40
N LEU A 136 -16.25 -7.55 -13.12
CA LEU A 136 -15.29 -7.20 -12.07
C LEU A 136 -13.86 -7.68 -12.41
N ASP A 137 -13.72 -8.91 -12.91
CA ASP A 137 -12.42 -9.48 -13.28
C ASP A 137 -11.73 -8.71 -14.40
N VAL A 138 -12.51 -8.21 -15.37
CA VAL A 138 -11.96 -7.38 -16.47
C VAL A 138 -11.44 -6.06 -15.92
N VAL A 139 -12.21 -5.37 -15.08
CA VAL A 139 -11.77 -4.10 -14.46
C VAL A 139 -10.54 -4.32 -13.57
N ALA A 140 -10.51 -5.41 -12.80
CA ALA A 140 -9.36 -5.79 -11.97
C ALA A 140 -8.10 -6.04 -12.81
N ALA A 141 -8.23 -6.76 -13.93
CA ALA A 141 -7.13 -7.04 -14.84
C ALA A 141 -6.61 -5.77 -15.52
N GLU A 142 -7.49 -4.87 -15.99
CA GLU A 142 -7.12 -3.59 -16.59
C GLU A 142 -6.39 -2.67 -15.61
N ALA A 143 -6.88 -2.61 -14.37
CA ALA A 143 -6.22 -1.85 -13.29
C ALA A 143 -4.95 -2.53 -12.76
N CYS A 144 -4.68 -3.77 -13.18
CA CYS A 144 -3.59 -4.60 -12.71
C CYS A 144 -3.57 -4.72 -11.17
N ILE A 145 -4.73 -5.01 -10.59
CA ILE A 145 -4.93 -5.25 -9.16
C ILE A 145 -5.58 -6.62 -8.93
N PRO A 146 -5.26 -7.33 -7.83
CA PRO A 146 -5.95 -8.57 -7.48
C PRO A 146 -7.46 -8.34 -7.30
N VAL A 147 -8.26 -9.32 -7.74
CA VAL A 147 -9.74 -9.21 -7.80
C VAL A 147 -10.36 -8.92 -6.43
N ASN A 148 -9.80 -9.45 -5.34
CA ASN A 148 -10.27 -9.18 -3.99
C ASN A 148 -10.15 -7.70 -3.61
N PHE A 149 -9.07 -7.03 -4.04
CA PHE A 149 -8.91 -5.59 -3.83
C PHE A 149 -9.77 -4.77 -4.79
N ALA A 150 -9.90 -5.21 -6.05
CA ALA A 150 -10.84 -4.60 -6.99
C ALA A 150 -12.28 -4.61 -6.44
N LYS A 151 -12.70 -5.74 -5.86
CA LYS A 151 -14.03 -5.89 -5.24
C LYS A 151 -14.23 -4.88 -4.11
N LEU A 152 -13.22 -4.67 -3.28
CA LEU A 152 -13.26 -3.72 -2.18
C LEU A 152 -13.33 -2.28 -2.68
N ILE A 153 -12.40 -1.86 -3.55
CA ILE A 153 -12.33 -0.47 -4.02
C ILE A 153 -13.54 -0.08 -4.87
N LEU A 154 -14.13 -1.02 -5.61
CA LEU A 154 -15.34 -0.77 -6.40
C LEU A 154 -16.64 -0.89 -5.60
N SER A 155 -16.57 -1.23 -4.30
CA SER A 155 -17.75 -1.29 -3.45
C SER A 155 -18.29 0.10 -3.11
N ASP A 156 -19.56 0.14 -2.71
CA ASP A 156 -20.21 1.36 -2.22
C ASP A 156 -19.68 1.79 -0.83
N GLU A 157 -18.98 0.89 -0.12
CA GLU A 157 -18.37 1.16 1.20
C GLU A 157 -17.03 1.91 1.08
N TRP A 158 -16.35 1.76 -0.07
CA TRP A 158 -15.03 2.35 -0.30
C TRP A 158 -14.92 3.86 0.00
N PRO A 159 -15.87 4.73 -0.39
CA PRO A 159 -15.75 6.17 -0.09
C PRO A 159 -15.69 6.47 1.41
N SER A 160 -16.34 5.65 2.25
CA SER A 160 -16.24 5.77 3.70
C SER A 160 -14.86 5.34 4.18
N ILE A 161 -14.36 4.22 3.67
CA ILE A 161 -13.03 3.68 4.00
C ILE A 161 -11.93 4.65 3.59
N ALA A 162 -11.95 5.15 2.35
CA ALA A 162 -10.97 6.09 1.79
C ALA A 162 -10.85 7.35 2.66
N LYS A 163 -11.99 7.91 3.06
CA LYS A 163 -12.04 9.08 3.93
C LYS A 163 -11.41 8.82 5.31
N GLU A 164 -11.59 7.64 5.87
CA GLU A 164 -11.02 7.27 7.18
C GLU A 164 -9.49 7.05 7.10
N ILE A 165 -8.99 6.50 6.00
CA ILE A 165 -7.55 6.25 5.80
C ILE A 165 -6.78 7.46 5.24
N GLY A 166 -7.44 8.61 5.08
CA GLY A 166 -6.84 9.87 4.65
C GLY A 166 -6.59 9.98 3.14
N CYS A 167 -7.37 9.25 2.33
CA CYS A 167 -7.28 9.24 0.87
C CYS A 167 -8.47 9.93 0.18
#